data_AF-A0A9W7U175-F1
#
_entry.id   AF-A0A9W7U175-F1
#
_cell.length_a   1.000
_cell.length_b   1.000
_cell.length_c   1.000
_cell.angle_alpha   90.00
_cell.angle_beta   90.00
_cell.angle_gamma   90.00
#
_symmetry.space_group_name_H-M   'P 1'
#
loop_
_entity.id
_entity.type
_entity.pdbx_description
1 polymer ?
#
loop_
_entity_poly.entity_id
_entity_poly.type
_entity_poly.pdbx_seq_one_letter_code
_entity_poly.pdbx_strand_id
1 'polypeptide(L)'
;MDNPLDAAIRLHKSGNHADAEPLYRAVLDREPQNRGALQMLAMLLVQTGRAGEAVSHFRLVARLDPNGVGGYSNLAAALRMAGQGEAAAACLQRALSLDPAHAASWFNLGNGLKQQEKAAGAARSYGRALRLEPGHGGAAANLDSLRGQWGKRLDEAERLSAAARHPAADASAHAAAAEALEAVGDSAAAESAARAALDRDDRNYRANRSLARLLLDRSGAMDVQNGKPFEVDPLLVEEAIRALRRAVTIRPDDDEADWLRVAAVATLVQVGVASDAVLCDGAKAAWIRLRRHPKDTVAASVIGFHVYRRDRLVLASWLSRRFRRRFTAAEVAREHELGLWSMLRADDAFLRALPPVEAVLERMAPLEPRFEPQESASGKAAVFLCCDDVYFRRFAPALLESLAERMTGATVVVHVVAPSAETEQALARWREDGRLAVGYSVEWPDMTGWTDIKRITYYASARFIRALQWMRRLDRPLMVIDTDAWITGDLQALQAEMAGYDVGLLLDGRRRGPSREIPVGFTFYANTPGGDRFLSLVGSYIGHFLAGAEVYWMLDQMAHYAVLDWLNRNEPIRVRRFDFVTFPYCHFVGAK
;
A
#
# COMPACT_ATOMS: atom_id res chain seq x y z
N MET A 1 6.59 -6.72 56.88
CA MET A 1 7.43 -6.27 55.75
C MET A 1 6.51 -5.58 54.77
N ASP A 2 6.80 -4.33 54.42
CA ASP A 2 5.99 -3.59 53.45
C ASP A 2 5.99 -4.32 52.11
N ASN A 3 4.81 -4.44 51.50
CA ASN A 3 4.65 -4.99 50.17
C ASN A 3 5.53 -4.20 49.18
N PRO A 4 6.40 -4.84 48.40
CA PRO A 4 7.29 -4.15 47.46
C PRO A 4 6.53 -3.28 46.45
N LEU A 5 5.29 -3.65 46.10
CA LEU A 5 4.42 -2.83 45.26
C LEU A 5 3.99 -1.52 45.94
N ASP A 6 3.64 -1.57 47.23
CA ASP A 6 3.24 -0.38 47.99
C ASP A 6 4.41 0.57 48.21
N ALA A 7 5.61 0.03 48.44
CA ALA A 7 6.85 0.81 48.50
C ALA A 7 7.13 1.53 47.16
N ALA A 8 7.01 0.81 46.03
CA ALA A 8 7.15 1.38 44.70
C ALA A 8 6.12 2.50 44.44
N ILE A 9 4.86 2.30 44.81
CA ILE A 9 3.79 3.31 44.66
C ILE A 9 4.07 4.56 45.48
N ARG A 10 4.60 4.43 46.70
CA ARG A 10 4.96 5.61 47.52
C ARG A 10 6.08 6.42 46.89
N LEU A 11 7.14 5.76 46.44
CA LEU A 11 8.27 6.40 45.75
C LEU A 11 7.83 7.09 44.46
N HIS A 12 6.96 6.43 43.68
CA HIS A 12 6.38 7.00 42.48
C HIS A 12 5.55 8.25 42.80
N LYS A 13 4.70 8.21 43.84
CA LYS A 13 3.91 9.36 44.29
C LYS A 13 4.75 10.52 44.81
N SER A 14 5.94 10.26 45.38
CA SER A 14 6.87 11.31 45.80
C SER A 14 7.77 11.84 44.67
N GLY A 15 7.54 11.41 43.43
CA GLY A 15 8.32 11.82 42.25
C GLY A 15 9.69 11.14 42.12
N ASN A 16 10.00 10.17 42.98
CA ASN A 16 11.25 9.41 42.92
C ASN A 16 11.11 8.24 41.93
N HIS A 17 11.09 8.57 40.64
CA HIS A 17 10.89 7.59 39.57
C HIS A 17 12.06 6.60 39.44
N ALA A 18 13.29 7.05 39.73
CA ALA A 18 14.51 6.26 39.62
C ALA A 18 14.50 5.06 40.59
N ASP A 19 14.01 5.26 41.82
CA ASP A 19 13.94 4.21 42.83
C ASP A 19 12.64 3.37 42.73
N ALA A 20 11.57 3.95 42.19
CA ALA A 20 10.29 3.25 42.02
C ALA A 20 10.32 2.18 40.90
N GLU A 21 10.98 2.48 39.78
CA GLU A 21 11.00 1.58 38.62
C GLU A 21 11.64 0.21 38.90
N PRO A 22 12.83 0.10 39.52
CA PRO A 22 13.44 -1.19 39.85
C PRO A 22 12.54 -2.05 40.73
N LEU A 23 11.79 -1.43 41.65
CA LEU A 23 10.85 -2.14 42.52
C LEU A 23 9.64 -2.67 41.73
N TYR A 24 9.08 -1.89 40.81
CA TYR A 24 8.02 -2.40 39.93
C TYR A 24 8.52 -3.56 39.07
N ARG A 25 9.72 -3.47 38.49
CA ARG A 25 10.33 -4.56 37.70
C ARG A 25 10.55 -5.81 38.56
N ALA A 26 11.07 -5.66 39.79
CA ALA A 26 11.27 -6.77 40.71
C ALA A 26 9.97 -7.46 41.17
N VAL A 27 8.84 -6.73 41.18
CA VAL A 27 7.51 -7.35 41.38
C VAL A 27 7.13 -8.16 40.14
N LEU A 28 7.32 -7.62 38.94
CA LEU A 28 6.99 -8.29 37.69
C LEU A 28 7.89 -9.49 37.37
N ASP A 29 9.14 -9.49 37.83
CA ASP A 29 10.03 -10.65 37.69
C ASP A 29 9.51 -11.86 38.48
N ARG A 30 8.84 -11.63 39.62
CA ARG A 30 8.22 -12.67 40.45
C ARG A 30 6.80 -13.00 40.00
N GLU A 31 6.05 -11.97 39.61
CA GLU A 31 4.65 -12.05 39.21
C GLU A 31 4.42 -11.30 37.88
N PRO A 32 4.74 -11.94 36.73
CA PRO A 32 4.70 -11.27 35.42
C PRO A 32 3.33 -10.73 35.00
N GLN A 33 2.26 -11.22 35.63
CA GLN A 33 0.88 -10.82 35.36
C GLN A 33 0.27 -9.97 36.49
N ASN A 34 1.08 -9.45 37.42
CA ASN A 34 0.60 -8.55 38.46
C ASN A 34 0.08 -7.24 37.82
N ARG A 35 -1.25 -7.14 37.70
CA ARG A 35 -1.91 -6.02 36.99
C ARG A 35 -1.59 -4.66 37.59
N GLY A 36 -1.49 -4.57 38.92
CA GLY A 36 -1.17 -3.33 39.64
C GLY A 36 0.24 -2.84 39.31
N ALA A 37 1.23 -3.73 39.39
CA ALA A 37 2.62 -3.43 39.03
C ALA A 37 2.75 -3.06 37.55
N LEU A 38 2.10 -3.80 36.64
CA LEU A 38 2.08 -3.50 35.20
C LEU A 38 1.52 -2.11 34.91
N GLN A 39 0.39 -1.77 35.53
CA GLN A 39 -0.27 -0.47 35.32
C GLN A 39 0.57 0.68 35.87
N MET A 40 1.16 0.52 37.05
CA MET A 40 1.96 1.57 37.69
C MET A 40 3.31 1.78 37.00
N LEU A 41 3.99 0.70 36.59
CA LEU A 41 5.21 0.80 35.79
C LEU A 41 4.95 1.49 34.45
N ALA A 42 3.89 1.10 33.75
CA ALA A 42 3.53 1.72 32.47
C ALA A 42 3.26 3.22 32.62
N MET A 43 2.59 3.64 33.71
CA MET A 43 2.36 5.05 33.99
C MET A 43 3.66 5.82 34.27
N LEU A 44 4.60 5.22 35.03
CA LEU A 44 5.93 5.80 35.27
C LEU A 44 6.71 5.95 33.95
N LEU A 45 6.66 4.94 33.09
CA LEU A 45 7.29 4.95 31.77
C LEU A 45 6.74 6.09 30.89
N VAL A 46 5.42 6.31 30.89
CA VAL A 46 4.80 7.46 30.21
C VAL A 46 5.30 8.79 30.78
N GLN A 47 5.35 8.94 32.11
CA GLN A 47 5.80 10.17 32.78
C GLN A 47 7.28 10.48 32.53
N THR A 48 8.09 9.45 32.30
CA THR A 48 9.53 9.57 32.01
C THR A 48 9.84 9.59 30.51
N GLY A 49 8.82 9.73 29.65
CA GLY A 49 8.98 9.89 28.19
C GLY A 49 9.22 8.57 27.42
N ARG A 50 9.19 7.42 28.09
CA ARG A 50 9.38 6.08 27.49
C ARG A 50 8.05 5.45 27.07
N ALA A 51 7.29 6.19 26.26
CA ALA A 51 5.94 5.78 25.85
C ALA A 51 5.92 4.46 25.05
N GLY A 52 6.94 4.19 24.23
CA GLY A 52 7.06 2.95 23.46
C GLY A 52 7.12 1.69 24.34
N GLU A 53 7.87 1.73 25.44
CA GLU A 53 7.94 0.63 26.41
C GLU A 53 6.62 0.48 27.19
N ALA A 54 6.00 1.60 27.56
CA ALA A 54 4.73 1.60 28.29
C ALA A 54 3.59 0.87 27.54
N VAL A 55 3.58 0.96 26.19
CA VAL A 55 2.57 0.30 25.34
C VAL A 55 2.53 -1.21 25.58
N SER A 56 3.69 -1.86 25.72
CA SER A 56 3.77 -3.32 25.92
C SER A 56 3.12 -3.74 27.25
N HIS A 57 3.36 -2.98 28.31
CA HIS A 57 2.77 -3.23 29.63
C HIS A 57 1.27 -2.95 29.64
N PHE A 58 0.82 -1.83 29.06
CA PHE A 58 -0.62 -1.53 28.96
C PHE A 58 -1.39 -2.51 28.07
N ARG A 59 -0.78 -3.04 27.00
CA ARG A 59 -1.38 -4.14 26.22
C ARG A 59 -1.58 -5.38 27.08
N LEU A 60 -0.64 -5.71 27.97
CA LEU A 60 -0.80 -6.82 28.88
C LEU A 60 -1.91 -6.55 29.91
N VAL A 61 -2.01 -5.33 30.46
CA VAL A 61 -3.13 -4.93 31.33
C VAL A 61 -4.48 -5.10 30.63
N ALA A 62 -4.62 -4.64 29.38
CA ALA A 62 -5.85 -4.79 28.61
C ALA A 62 -6.18 -6.26 28.26
N ARG A 63 -5.18 -7.13 28.11
CA ARG A 63 -5.40 -8.58 27.94
C ARG A 63 -5.86 -9.27 29.21
N LEU A 64 -5.29 -8.86 30.36
CA LEU A 64 -5.64 -9.41 31.67
C LEU A 64 -7.03 -8.97 32.13
N ASP A 65 -7.50 -7.80 31.67
CA ASP A 65 -8.86 -7.32 31.90
C ASP A 65 -9.48 -6.76 30.60
N PRO A 66 -10.05 -7.63 29.75
CA PRO A 66 -10.62 -7.24 28.46
C PRO A 66 -11.83 -6.30 28.55
N ASN A 67 -12.43 -6.14 29.73
CA ASN A 67 -13.57 -5.26 30.00
C ASN A 67 -13.17 -4.03 30.83
N GLY A 68 -11.88 -3.90 31.19
CA GLY A 68 -11.35 -2.80 31.99
C GLY A 68 -11.20 -1.51 31.18
N VAL A 69 -12.17 -0.60 31.30
CA VAL A 69 -12.19 0.68 30.57
C VAL A 69 -10.92 1.52 30.78
N GLY A 70 -10.44 1.61 32.03
CA GLY A 70 -9.22 2.35 32.36
C GLY A 70 -7.96 1.79 31.71
N GLY A 71 -7.91 0.48 31.45
CA GLY A 71 -6.79 -0.17 30.76
C GLY A 71 -6.67 0.33 29.31
N TYR A 72 -7.80 0.36 28.58
CA TYR A 72 -7.83 0.87 27.21
C TYR A 72 -7.59 2.38 27.13
N SER A 73 -8.12 3.16 28.07
CA SER A 73 -7.88 4.62 28.12
C SER A 73 -6.40 4.96 28.34
N ASN A 74 -5.73 4.26 29.27
CA ASN A 74 -4.30 4.45 29.52
C ASN A 74 -3.43 3.94 28.38
N LEU A 75 -3.80 2.80 27.78
CA LEU A 75 -3.13 2.30 26.57
C LEU A 75 -3.21 3.31 25.43
N ALA A 76 -4.37 3.94 25.23
CA ALA A 76 -4.53 4.98 24.22
C ALA A 76 -3.63 6.20 24.46
N ALA A 77 -3.53 6.65 25.71
CA ALA A 77 -2.65 7.76 26.07
C ALA A 77 -1.18 7.45 25.76
N ALA A 78 -0.71 6.24 26.09
CA ALA A 78 0.65 5.79 25.79
C ALA A 78 0.90 5.65 24.28
N LEU A 79 -0.04 5.02 23.55
CA LEU A 79 0.04 4.89 22.09
C LEU A 79 0.14 6.25 21.40
N ARG A 80 -0.67 7.23 21.83
CA ARG A 80 -0.62 8.60 21.31
C ARG A 80 0.74 9.25 21.53
N MET A 81 1.32 9.12 22.72
CA MET A 81 2.65 9.67 23.03
C MET A 81 3.78 8.94 22.28
N ALA A 82 3.58 7.67 21.93
CA ALA A 82 4.47 6.90 21.07
C ALA A 82 4.27 7.15 19.56
N GLY A 83 3.43 8.11 19.17
CA GLY A 83 3.14 8.43 17.76
C GLY A 83 2.16 7.47 17.06
N GLN A 84 1.57 6.52 17.79
CA GLN A 84 0.64 5.51 17.25
C GLN A 84 -0.82 5.97 17.38
N GLY A 85 -1.17 7.06 16.67
CA GLY A 85 -2.47 7.74 16.80
C GLY A 85 -3.69 6.88 16.47
N GLU A 86 -3.65 6.07 15.41
CA GLU A 86 -4.78 5.21 14.99
C GLU A 86 -5.09 4.13 16.04
N ALA A 87 -4.05 3.45 16.52
CA ALA A 87 -4.21 2.45 17.57
C ALA A 87 -4.75 3.07 18.87
N ALA A 88 -4.36 4.32 19.17
CA ALA A 88 -4.91 5.07 20.29
C ALA A 88 -6.42 5.36 20.12
N ALA A 89 -6.84 5.77 18.92
CA ALA A 89 -8.25 6.01 18.61
C ALA A 89 -9.11 4.74 18.77
N ALA A 90 -8.63 3.60 18.26
CA ALA A 90 -9.31 2.31 18.43
C ALA A 90 -9.45 1.91 19.91
N CYS A 91 -8.41 2.13 20.72
CA CYS A 91 -8.47 1.88 22.16
C CYS A 91 -9.51 2.78 22.86
N LEU A 92 -9.59 4.06 22.50
CA LEU A 92 -10.59 4.99 23.06
C LEU A 92 -12.01 4.63 22.63
N GLN A 93 -12.21 4.22 21.37
CA GLN A 93 -13.49 3.71 20.91
C GLN A 93 -13.91 2.48 21.70
N ARG A 94 -13.00 1.53 21.94
CA ARG A 94 -13.28 0.36 22.78
C ARG A 94 -13.65 0.78 24.20
N ALA A 95 -12.87 1.68 24.81
CA ALA A 95 -13.14 2.18 26.16
C ALA A 95 -14.52 2.84 26.25
N LEU A 96 -14.87 3.72 25.30
CA LEU A 96 -16.16 4.42 25.26
C LEU A 96 -17.34 3.51 24.89
N SER A 97 -17.09 2.41 24.17
CA SER A 97 -18.12 1.38 23.93
C SER A 97 -18.46 0.58 25.18
N LEU A 98 -17.47 0.38 26.05
CA LEU A 98 -17.61 -0.31 27.34
C LEU A 98 -18.26 0.60 28.39
N ASP A 99 -17.82 1.87 28.44
CA ASP A 99 -18.40 2.88 29.32
C ASP A 99 -18.42 4.27 28.64
N PRO A 100 -19.58 4.69 28.09
CA PRO A 100 -19.77 6.01 27.53
C PRO A 100 -19.69 7.16 28.55
N ALA A 101 -19.72 6.87 29.86
CA ALA A 101 -19.63 7.83 30.95
C ALA A 101 -18.21 7.97 31.52
N HIS A 102 -17.20 7.31 30.92
CA HIS A 102 -15.83 7.42 31.40
C HIS A 102 -15.16 8.74 31.01
N ALA A 103 -15.09 9.70 31.95
CA ALA A 103 -14.57 11.05 31.72
C ALA A 103 -13.13 11.07 31.17
N ALA A 104 -12.23 10.23 31.70
CA ALA A 104 -10.84 10.19 31.24
C ALA A 104 -10.68 9.72 29.78
N SER A 105 -11.55 8.82 29.29
CA SER A 105 -11.57 8.43 27.88
C SER A 105 -11.99 9.59 26.99
N TRP A 106 -13.01 10.36 27.39
CA TRP A 106 -13.40 11.57 26.67
C TRP A 106 -12.28 12.63 26.66
N PHE A 107 -11.59 12.81 27.79
CA PHE A 107 -10.43 13.70 27.85
C PHE A 107 -9.30 13.26 26.92
N ASN A 108 -8.95 11.96 26.92
CA ASN A 108 -7.91 11.41 26.07
C ASN A 108 -8.28 11.46 24.57
N LEU A 109 -9.56 11.30 24.23
CA LEU A 109 -10.07 11.55 22.88
C LEU A 109 -9.91 13.02 22.48
N GLY A 110 -10.23 13.95 23.38
CA GLY A 110 -9.99 15.38 23.17
C GLY A 110 -8.51 15.69 22.89
N ASN A 111 -7.59 15.08 23.63
CA ASN A 111 -6.15 15.24 23.41
C ASN A 111 -5.70 14.70 22.05
N GLY A 112 -6.22 13.54 21.63
CA GLY A 112 -5.96 12.98 20.30
C GLY A 112 -6.46 13.91 19.19
N LEU A 113 -7.69 14.41 19.31
CA LEU A 113 -8.29 15.33 18.33
C LEU A 113 -7.57 16.69 18.28
N LYS A 114 -7.14 17.21 19.44
CA LYS A 114 -6.35 18.45 19.51
C LYS A 114 -5.02 18.30 18.78
N GLN A 115 -4.35 17.15 18.92
CA GLN A 115 -3.08 16.86 18.22
C GLN A 115 -3.28 16.73 16.70
N GLN A 116 -4.49 16.38 16.25
CA GLN A 116 -4.88 16.37 14.84
C GLN A 116 -5.47 17.71 14.36
N GLU A 117 -5.41 18.78 15.17
CA GLU A 117 -6.01 20.08 14.89
C GLU A 117 -7.54 20.07 14.64
N LYS A 118 -8.23 19.00 15.07
CA LYS A 118 -9.68 18.85 14.99
C LYS A 118 -10.35 19.56 16.16
N ALA A 119 -10.28 20.89 16.16
CA ALA A 119 -10.66 21.75 17.29
C ALA A 119 -12.12 21.55 17.74
N ALA A 120 -13.09 21.48 16.82
CA ALA A 120 -14.49 21.28 17.17
C ALA A 120 -14.73 19.94 17.89
N GLY A 121 -14.12 18.86 17.37
CA GLY A 121 -14.18 17.55 18.00
C GLY A 121 -13.54 17.55 19.39
N ALA A 122 -12.34 18.14 19.52
CA ALA A 122 -11.64 18.25 20.79
C ALA A 122 -12.46 19.02 21.84
N ALA A 123 -13.05 20.16 21.45
CA ALA A 123 -13.89 20.97 22.32
C ALA A 123 -15.11 20.18 22.84
N ARG A 124 -15.79 19.42 21.96
CA ARG A 124 -16.91 18.55 22.35
C ARG A 124 -16.46 17.46 23.33
N SER A 125 -15.32 16.81 23.07
CA SER A 125 -14.79 15.75 23.93
C SER A 125 -14.40 16.28 25.31
N TYR A 126 -13.70 17.42 25.40
CA TYR A 126 -13.40 18.05 26.69
C TYR A 126 -14.66 18.51 27.42
N GLY A 127 -15.62 19.11 26.72
CA GLY A 127 -16.91 19.48 27.31
C GLY A 127 -17.70 18.28 27.82
N ARG A 128 -17.61 17.11 27.18
CA ARG A 128 -18.23 15.87 27.67
C ARG A 128 -17.51 15.35 28.92
N ALA A 129 -16.18 15.36 28.96
CA ALA A 129 -15.42 15.02 30.15
C ALA A 129 -15.81 15.92 31.34
N LEU A 130 -15.93 17.24 31.14
CA LEU A 130 -16.33 18.19 32.18
C LEU A 130 -17.78 18.03 32.66
N ARG A 131 -18.69 17.60 31.79
CA ARG A 131 -20.07 17.28 32.22
C ARG A 131 -20.13 16.03 33.10
N LEU A 132 -19.27 15.05 32.83
CA LEU A 132 -19.19 13.80 33.59
C LEU A 132 -18.41 14.01 34.90
N GLU A 133 -17.36 14.82 34.85
CA GLU A 133 -16.50 15.16 35.99
C GLU A 133 -16.18 16.66 35.96
N PRO A 134 -17.00 17.51 36.62
CA PRO A 134 -16.80 18.97 36.64
C PRO A 134 -15.45 19.42 37.20
N GLY A 135 -14.83 18.61 38.07
CA GLY A 135 -13.52 18.87 38.66
C GLY A 135 -12.32 18.47 37.80
N HIS A 136 -12.51 17.98 36.56
CA HIS A 136 -11.44 17.48 35.71
C HIS A 136 -10.55 18.63 35.18
N GLY A 137 -9.62 19.12 36.00
CA GLY A 137 -8.80 20.31 35.73
C GLY A 137 -8.06 20.28 34.39
N GLY A 138 -7.56 19.11 33.97
CA GLY A 138 -6.91 18.96 32.66
C GLY A 138 -7.84 19.22 31.47
N ALA A 139 -9.12 18.83 31.58
CA ALA A 139 -10.10 19.03 30.50
C ALA A 139 -10.54 20.50 30.44
N ALA A 140 -10.68 21.16 31.58
CA ALA A 140 -10.96 22.60 31.67
C ALA A 140 -9.81 23.41 31.04
N ALA A 141 -8.58 23.19 31.50
CA ALA A 141 -7.40 23.89 30.99
C ALA A 141 -7.20 23.68 29.48
N ASN A 142 -7.40 22.45 28.99
CA ASN A 142 -7.29 22.16 27.56
C ASN A 142 -8.42 22.78 26.73
N LEU A 143 -9.65 22.83 27.25
CA LEU A 143 -10.77 23.51 26.59
C LEU A 143 -10.53 25.04 26.53
N ASP A 144 -10.05 25.65 27.61
CA ASP A 144 -9.75 27.08 27.65
C ASP A 144 -8.57 27.45 26.72
N SER A 145 -7.51 26.64 26.74
CA SER A 145 -6.41 26.75 25.77
C SER A 145 -6.91 26.67 24.32
N LEU A 146 -7.81 25.71 24.04
CA LEU A 146 -8.37 25.52 22.71
C LEU A 146 -9.27 26.70 22.31
N ARG A 147 -10.08 27.23 23.22
CA ARG A 147 -10.88 28.44 23.00
C ARG A 147 -10.02 29.68 22.78
N GLY A 148 -8.88 29.81 23.46
CA GLY A 148 -7.92 30.87 23.19
C GLY A 148 -7.36 30.80 21.76
N GLN A 149 -7.03 29.59 21.30
CA GLN A 149 -6.42 29.37 19.98
C GLN A 149 -7.44 29.38 18.82
N TRP A 150 -8.65 28.83 19.02
CA TRP A 150 -9.64 28.59 17.97
C TRP A 150 -10.99 29.29 18.20
N GLY A 151 -11.17 30.01 19.30
CA GLY A 151 -12.47 30.55 19.75
C GLY A 151 -13.20 31.34 18.67
N LYS A 152 -12.54 32.33 18.04
CA LYS A 152 -13.15 33.13 16.97
C LYS A 152 -13.66 32.27 15.79
N ARG A 153 -12.94 31.20 15.43
CA ARG A 153 -13.33 30.29 14.34
C ARG A 153 -14.47 29.38 14.76
N LEU A 154 -14.46 28.91 16.01
CA LEU A 154 -15.54 28.12 16.59
C LEU A 154 -16.83 28.95 16.70
N ASP A 155 -16.75 30.18 17.20
CA ASP A 155 -17.89 31.10 17.32
C ASP A 155 -18.49 31.42 15.94
N GLU A 156 -17.64 31.66 14.94
CA GLU A 156 -18.11 31.91 13.57
C GLU A 156 -18.73 30.66 12.94
N ALA A 157 -18.14 29.48 13.14
CA ALA A 157 -18.70 28.22 12.67
C ALA A 157 -20.07 27.94 13.31
N GLU A 158 -20.24 28.22 14.60
CA GLU A 158 -21.52 28.12 15.30
C GLU A 158 -22.55 29.11 14.74
N ARG A 159 -22.16 30.38 14.56
CA ARG A 159 -23.02 31.44 14.01
C ARG A 159 -23.52 31.10 12.61
N LEU A 160 -22.60 30.72 11.70
CA LEU A 160 -22.94 30.37 10.32
C LEU A 160 -23.77 29.09 10.25
N SER A 161 -23.48 28.10 11.10
CA SER A 161 -24.31 26.90 11.22
C SER A 161 -25.73 27.22 11.70
N ALA A 162 -25.88 28.18 12.61
CA ALA A 162 -27.19 28.64 13.06
C ALA A 162 -27.97 29.33 11.92
N ALA A 163 -27.30 30.19 11.15
CA ALA A 163 -27.88 30.85 9.98
C ALA A 163 -28.33 29.82 8.92
N ALA A 164 -27.51 28.79 8.67
CA ALA A 164 -27.83 27.71 7.74
C ALA A 164 -29.00 26.82 8.19
N ARG A 165 -29.35 26.79 9.49
CA ARG A 165 -30.53 26.07 9.99
C ARG A 165 -31.84 26.85 9.80
N HIS A 166 -31.77 28.13 9.44
CA HIS A 166 -32.97 28.93 9.22
C HIS A 166 -33.76 28.39 8.02
N PRO A 167 -35.11 28.30 8.07
CA PRO A 167 -35.91 27.75 6.95
C PRO A 167 -35.70 28.47 5.61
N ALA A 168 -35.38 29.77 5.65
CA ALA A 168 -35.09 30.58 4.47
C ALA A 168 -33.60 30.57 4.04
N ALA A 169 -32.77 29.70 4.61
CA ALA A 169 -31.36 29.61 4.24
C ALA A 169 -31.19 29.15 2.78
N ASP A 170 -30.41 29.93 2.03
CA ASP A 170 -30.06 29.64 0.63
C ASP A 170 -28.79 28.78 0.54
N ALA A 171 -28.39 28.43 -0.69
CA ALA A 171 -27.18 27.63 -0.91
C ALA A 171 -25.91 28.30 -0.38
N SER A 172 -25.83 29.64 -0.43
CA SER A 172 -24.67 30.41 0.01
C SER A 172 -24.50 30.35 1.53
N ALA A 173 -25.59 30.41 2.29
CA ALA A 173 -25.57 30.27 3.75
C ALA A 173 -25.07 28.88 4.18
N HIS A 174 -25.56 27.82 3.53
CA HIS A 174 -25.09 26.46 3.76
C HIS A 174 -23.62 26.27 3.35
N ALA A 175 -23.19 26.85 2.23
CA ALA A 175 -21.80 26.78 1.78
C ALA A 175 -20.83 27.50 2.73
N ALA A 176 -21.22 28.68 3.24
CA ALA A 176 -20.43 29.41 4.23
C ALA A 176 -20.31 28.64 5.56
N ALA A 177 -21.40 28.01 6.01
CA ALA A 177 -21.37 27.12 7.17
C ALA A 177 -20.43 25.92 6.94
N ALA A 178 -20.46 25.31 5.76
CA ALA A 178 -19.55 24.22 5.41
C ALA A 178 -18.08 24.64 5.52
N GLU A 179 -17.68 25.75 4.88
CA GLU A 179 -16.32 26.28 4.94
C GLU A 179 -15.86 26.56 6.39
N ALA A 180 -16.74 27.14 7.21
CA ALA A 180 -16.42 27.46 8.60
C ALA A 180 -16.27 26.22 9.49
N LEU A 181 -17.15 25.22 9.31
CA LEU A 181 -17.08 23.93 10.02
C LEU A 181 -15.84 23.14 9.64
N GLU A 182 -15.51 23.15 8.35
CA GLU A 182 -14.30 22.55 7.80
C GLU A 182 -13.05 23.22 8.37
N ALA A 183 -13.06 24.55 8.51
CA ALA A 183 -11.98 25.30 9.14
C ALA A 183 -11.78 24.95 10.63
N VAL A 184 -12.78 24.45 11.35
CA VAL A 184 -12.62 24.00 12.75
C VAL A 184 -12.47 22.49 12.89
N GLY A 185 -12.34 21.77 11.76
CA GLY A 185 -12.14 20.33 11.72
C GLY A 185 -13.40 19.51 12.05
N ASP A 186 -14.60 20.07 11.84
CA ASP A 186 -15.86 19.35 12.00
C ASP A 186 -16.35 18.74 10.68
N SER A 187 -15.57 17.80 10.13
CA SER A 187 -15.75 17.28 8.77
C SER A 187 -17.16 16.73 8.50
N ALA A 188 -17.79 16.06 9.48
CA ALA A 188 -19.12 15.49 9.32
C ALA A 188 -20.20 16.57 9.18
N ALA A 189 -20.15 17.60 10.02
CA ALA A 189 -21.08 18.73 9.93
C ALA A 189 -20.82 19.57 8.67
N ALA A 190 -19.54 19.77 8.32
CA ALA A 190 -19.15 20.45 7.10
C ALA A 190 -19.69 19.76 5.84
N GLU A 191 -19.60 18.43 5.76
CA GLU A 191 -20.13 17.66 4.62
C GLU A 191 -21.65 17.79 4.54
N SER A 192 -22.35 17.67 5.67
CA SER A 192 -23.81 17.85 5.72
C SER A 192 -24.22 19.24 5.22
N ALA A 193 -23.52 20.28 5.65
CA ALA A 193 -23.76 21.65 5.18
C ALA A 193 -23.44 21.82 3.68
N ALA A 194 -22.34 21.24 3.19
CA ALA A 194 -21.98 21.29 1.77
C ALA A 194 -23.03 20.58 0.90
N ARG A 195 -23.53 19.41 1.33
CA ARG A 195 -24.62 18.70 0.64
C ARG A 195 -25.91 19.51 0.63
N ALA A 196 -26.30 20.09 1.76
CA ALA A 196 -27.48 20.95 1.84
C ALA A 196 -27.40 22.20 0.94
N ALA A 197 -26.19 22.73 0.71
CA ALA A 197 -25.97 23.77 -0.28
C ALA A 197 -26.18 23.26 -1.71
N LEU A 198 -25.64 22.08 -2.04
CA LEU A 198 -25.74 21.48 -3.38
C LEU A 198 -27.15 20.98 -3.73
N ASP A 199 -27.94 20.59 -2.73
CA ASP A 199 -29.36 20.26 -2.92
C ASP A 199 -30.19 21.49 -3.36
N ARG A 200 -29.72 22.70 -3.03
CA ARG A 200 -30.34 23.98 -3.41
C ARG A 200 -29.77 24.56 -4.69
N ASP A 201 -28.44 24.46 -4.85
CA ASP A 201 -27.71 24.93 -6.02
C ASP A 201 -26.50 24.01 -6.28
N ASP A 202 -26.65 23.12 -7.24
CA ASP A 202 -25.61 22.16 -7.62
C ASP A 202 -24.38 22.83 -8.26
N ARG A 203 -24.52 24.11 -8.69
CA ARG A 203 -23.45 24.96 -9.21
C ARG A 203 -22.84 25.87 -8.15
N ASN A 204 -23.12 25.66 -6.87
CA ASN A 204 -22.42 26.38 -5.83
C ASN A 204 -20.94 25.97 -5.78
N TYR A 205 -20.05 26.88 -6.18
CA TYR A 205 -18.61 26.61 -6.28
C TYR A 205 -18.00 26.23 -4.92
N ARG A 206 -18.31 26.99 -3.86
CA ARG A 206 -17.75 26.78 -2.52
C ARG A 206 -18.15 25.41 -1.97
N ALA A 207 -19.43 25.06 -2.09
CA ALA A 207 -19.94 23.77 -1.63
C ALA A 207 -19.32 22.59 -2.40
N ASN A 208 -19.15 22.71 -3.73
CA ASN A 208 -18.47 21.69 -4.52
C ASN A 208 -17.00 21.52 -4.10
N ARG A 209 -16.28 22.61 -3.85
CA ARG A 209 -14.88 22.57 -3.40
C ARG A 209 -14.75 21.93 -2.02
N SER A 210 -15.58 22.35 -1.06
CA SER A 210 -15.63 21.77 0.29
C SER A 210 -15.99 20.29 0.27
N LEU A 211 -17.07 19.91 -0.43
CA LEU A 211 -17.50 18.52 -0.54
C LEU A 211 -16.37 17.65 -1.11
N ALA A 212 -15.72 18.09 -2.19
CA ALA A 212 -14.62 17.35 -2.78
C ALA A 212 -13.48 17.08 -1.79
N ARG A 213 -13.03 18.10 -1.05
CA ARG A 213 -11.93 17.94 -0.08
C ARG A 213 -12.30 16.99 1.06
N LEU A 214 -13.50 17.12 1.60
CA LEU A 214 -14.02 16.26 2.67
C LEU A 214 -14.13 14.80 2.22
N LEU A 215 -14.58 14.56 0.97
CA LEU A 215 -14.68 13.23 0.41
C LEU A 215 -13.30 12.61 0.17
N LEU A 216 -12.31 13.37 -0.33
CA LEU A 216 -10.95 12.88 -0.54
C LEU A 216 -10.22 12.55 0.79
N ASP A 217 -10.49 13.33 1.83
CA ASP A 217 -9.99 13.06 3.19
C ASP A 217 -10.59 11.75 3.73
N ARG A 218 -11.92 11.61 3.68
CA ARG A 218 -12.60 10.40 4.15
C ARG A 218 -12.29 9.16 3.31
N SER A 219 -12.00 9.33 2.02
CA SER A 219 -11.76 8.21 1.12
C SER A 219 -10.39 7.57 1.30
N GLY A 220 -9.50 8.11 2.14
CA GLY A 220 -8.10 7.66 2.25
C GLY A 220 -7.24 8.01 1.03
N ALA A 221 -7.75 8.78 0.06
CA ALA A 221 -6.98 9.13 -1.14
C ALA A 221 -5.81 10.06 -0.82
N MET A 222 -5.99 10.97 0.15
CA MET A 222 -4.93 11.85 0.63
C MET A 222 -3.85 11.09 1.40
N ASP A 223 -4.20 9.98 2.06
CA ASP A 223 -3.24 9.14 2.77
C ASP A 223 -2.28 8.43 1.81
N VAL A 224 -2.76 7.99 0.64
CA VAL A 224 -1.91 7.42 -0.42
C VAL A 224 -0.92 8.45 -0.94
N GLN A 225 -1.34 9.70 -1.13
CA GLN A 225 -0.44 10.80 -1.53
C GLN A 225 0.64 11.06 -0.47
N ASN A 226 0.34 10.79 0.80
CA ASN A 226 1.27 10.89 1.93
C ASN A 226 2.08 9.60 2.18
N GLY A 227 2.02 8.62 1.27
CA GLY A 227 2.82 7.40 1.35
C GLY A 227 2.28 6.32 2.30
N LYS A 228 1.03 6.42 2.77
CA LYS A 228 0.39 5.35 3.57
C LYS A 228 -0.29 4.31 2.67
N PRO A 229 -0.11 3.00 2.92
CA PRO A 229 -0.71 1.97 2.08
C PRO A 229 -2.20 1.68 2.39
N PHE A 230 -2.98 1.65 1.31
CA PHE A 230 -4.16 0.82 0.98
C PHE A 230 -5.33 0.67 1.96
N GLU A 231 -6.19 1.69 2.03
CA GLU A 231 -7.65 1.55 1.92
C GLU A 231 -8.19 2.82 1.22
N VAL A 232 -8.62 2.70 -0.03
CA VAL A 232 -9.25 3.82 -0.75
C VAL A 232 -10.68 3.45 -1.06
N ASP A 233 -11.63 4.30 -0.66
CA ASP A 233 -13.02 4.17 -1.09
C ASP A 233 -13.18 4.81 -2.48
N PRO A 234 -13.30 4.02 -3.57
CA PRO A 234 -13.39 4.57 -4.91
C PRO A 234 -14.66 5.38 -5.14
N LEU A 235 -15.76 5.07 -4.46
CA LEU A 235 -17.04 5.76 -4.66
C LEU A 235 -16.95 7.20 -4.16
N LEU A 236 -16.30 7.40 -3.00
CA LEU A 236 -16.05 8.73 -2.45
C LEU A 236 -15.12 9.55 -3.35
N VAL A 237 -14.06 8.94 -3.89
CA VAL A 237 -13.15 9.64 -4.82
C VAL A 237 -13.85 10.00 -6.12
N GLU A 238 -14.67 9.11 -6.70
CA GLU A 238 -15.44 9.42 -7.91
C GLU A 238 -16.48 10.53 -7.68
N GLU A 239 -17.12 10.57 -6.50
CA GLU A 239 -17.98 11.68 -6.10
C GLU A 239 -17.18 12.98 -5.97
N ALA A 240 -15.99 12.95 -5.36
CA ALA A 240 -15.10 14.10 -5.28
C ALA A 240 -14.67 14.61 -6.67
N ILE A 241 -14.31 13.73 -7.60
CA ILE A 241 -13.96 14.08 -8.98
C ILE A 241 -15.11 14.81 -9.68
N ARG A 242 -16.36 14.38 -9.45
CA ARG A 242 -17.56 15.06 -9.99
C ARG A 242 -17.73 16.45 -9.40
N ALA A 243 -17.55 16.59 -8.09
CA ALA A 243 -17.63 17.89 -7.41
C ALA A 243 -16.53 18.85 -7.90
N LEU A 244 -15.27 18.37 -8.02
CA LEU A 244 -14.15 19.15 -8.56
C LEU A 244 -14.38 19.54 -10.03
N ARG A 245 -14.94 18.65 -10.84
CA ARG A 245 -15.31 18.98 -12.23
C ARG A 245 -16.29 20.16 -12.27
N ARG A 246 -17.32 20.17 -11.42
CA ARG A 246 -18.26 21.30 -11.33
C ARG A 246 -17.54 22.57 -10.85
N ALA A 247 -16.76 22.48 -9.78
CA ALA A 247 -15.99 23.62 -9.25
C ALA A 247 -15.08 24.27 -10.31
N VAL A 248 -14.28 23.47 -11.02
CA VAL A 248 -13.37 23.93 -12.09
C VAL A 248 -14.14 24.46 -13.31
N THR A 249 -15.34 23.94 -13.58
CA THR A 249 -16.19 24.48 -14.65
C THR A 249 -16.68 25.89 -14.31
N ILE A 250 -16.99 26.16 -13.04
CA ILE A 250 -17.45 27.47 -12.56
C ILE A 250 -16.29 28.46 -12.41
N ARG A 251 -15.17 28.00 -11.84
CA ARG A 251 -13.93 28.78 -11.67
C ARG A 251 -12.74 28.05 -12.27
N PRO A 252 -12.48 28.22 -13.59
CA PRO A 252 -11.35 27.57 -14.27
C PRO A 252 -9.97 28.02 -13.80
N ASP A 253 -9.92 29.15 -13.07
CA ASP A 253 -8.75 29.76 -12.45
C ASP A 253 -8.35 29.13 -11.11
N ASP A 254 -9.19 28.26 -10.53
CA ASP A 254 -8.87 27.50 -9.32
C ASP A 254 -7.88 26.37 -9.64
N ASP A 255 -6.59 26.67 -9.53
CA ASP A 255 -5.52 25.73 -9.87
C ASP A 255 -5.47 24.52 -8.92
N GLU A 256 -5.80 24.72 -7.65
CA GLU A 256 -5.79 23.68 -6.64
C GLU A 256 -6.90 22.65 -6.93
N ALA A 257 -8.12 23.11 -7.22
CA ALA A 257 -9.23 22.22 -7.58
C ALA A 257 -8.96 21.47 -8.89
N ASP A 258 -8.31 22.12 -9.86
CA ASP A 258 -7.90 21.48 -11.11
C ASP A 258 -6.85 20.38 -10.88
N TRP A 259 -5.83 20.67 -10.06
CA TRP A 259 -4.81 19.69 -9.68
C TRP A 259 -5.43 18.52 -8.92
N LEU A 260 -6.23 18.79 -7.87
CA LEU A 260 -6.88 17.76 -7.05
C LEU A 260 -7.72 16.81 -7.90
N ARG A 261 -8.39 17.31 -8.95
CA ARG A 261 -9.19 16.48 -9.86
C ARG A 261 -8.31 15.48 -10.60
N VAL A 262 -7.18 15.94 -11.14
CA VAL A 262 -6.23 15.10 -11.88
C VAL A 262 -5.55 14.11 -10.94
N ALA A 263 -5.15 14.57 -9.76
CA ALA A 263 -4.53 13.74 -8.72
C ALA A 263 -5.47 12.65 -8.21
N ALA A 264 -6.75 12.94 -7.98
CA ALA A 264 -7.76 11.96 -7.60
C ALA A 264 -7.95 10.86 -8.66
N VAL A 265 -7.92 11.22 -9.95
CA VAL A 265 -7.94 10.23 -11.05
C VAL A 265 -6.68 9.37 -11.02
N ALA A 266 -5.49 9.98 -10.84
CA ALA A 266 -4.24 9.24 -10.72
C ALA A 266 -4.30 8.24 -9.55
N THR A 267 -4.81 8.64 -8.39
CA THR A 267 -5.02 7.75 -7.23
C THR A 267 -5.88 6.54 -7.60
N LEU A 268 -7.03 6.73 -8.26
CA LEU A 268 -7.88 5.61 -8.67
C LEU A 268 -7.21 4.66 -9.67
N VAL A 269 -6.35 5.18 -10.54
CA VAL A 269 -5.54 4.35 -11.45
C VAL A 269 -4.50 3.56 -10.65
N GLN A 270 -3.75 4.21 -9.76
CA GLN A 270 -2.69 3.59 -8.96
C GLN A 270 -3.23 2.46 -8.08
N VAL A 271 -4.43 2.64 -7.49
CA VAL A 271 -5.09 1.61 -6.67
C VAL A 271 -5.91 0.59 -7.47
N GLY A 272 -5.90 0.66 -8.81
CA GLY A 272 -6.49 -0.39 -9.64
C GLY A 272 -8.02 -0.41 -9.67
N VAL A 273 -8.68 0.74 -9.54
CA VAL A 273 -10.15 0.84 -9.49
C VAL A 273 -10.73 1.84 -10.48
N ALA A 274 -9.91 2.66 -11.15
CA ALA A 274 -10.37 3.63 -12.14
C ALA A 274 -11.11 2.99 -13.32
N SER A 275 -12.35 3.43 -13.56
CA SER A 275 -13.09 3.11 -14.78
C SER A 275 -12.51 3.84 -16.00
N ASP A 276 -12.74 3.29 -17.20
CA ASP A 276 -12.31 3.93 -18.46
C ASP A 276 -12.96 5.31 -18.67
N ALA A 277 -14.18 5.50 -18.17
CA ALA A 277 -14.90 6.77 -18.23
C ALA A 277 -14.23 7.83 -17.37
N VAL A 278 -13.88 7.48 -16.12
CA VAL A 278 -13.16 8.36 -15.20
C VAL A 278 -11.79 8.72 -15.77
N LEU A 279 -11.05 7.73 -16.27
CA LEU A 279 -9.73 7.97 -16.87
C LEU A 279 -9.81 8.82 -18.16
N CYS A 280 -10.82 8.60 -19.00
CA CYS A 280 -11.04 9.41 -20.20
C CYS A 280 -11.31 10.88 -19.88
N ASP A 281 -12.19 11.15 -18.91
CA ASP A 281 -12.45 12.50 -18.47
C ASP A 281 -11.23 13.15 -17.78
N GLY A 282 -10.55 12.39 -16.91
CA GLY A 282 -9.33 12.83 -16.26
C GLY A 282 -8.22 13.18 -17.24
N ALA A 283 -8.05 12.40 -18.32
CA ALA A 283 -7.06 12.70 -19.35
C ALA A 283 -7.35 13.99 -20.12
N LYS A 284 -8.63 14.33 -20.34
CA LYS A 284 -9.01 15.63 -20.94
C LYS A 284 -8.63 16.79 -20.02
N ALA A 285 -8.94 16.67 -18.73
CA ALA A 285 -8.55 17.67 -17.72
C ALA A 285 -7.03 17.81 -17.62
N ALA A 286 -6.32 16.68 -17.53
CA ALA A 286 -4.87 16.62 -17.48
C ALA A 286 -4.22 17.27 -18.72
N TRP A 287 -4.78 17.10 -19.92
CA TRP A 287 -4.27 17.76 -21.13
C TRP A 287 -4.37 19.28 -21.08
N ILE A 288 -5.50 19.81 -20.57
CA ILE A 288 -5.68 21.25 -20.37
C ILE A 288 -4.68 21.76 -19.32
N ARG A 289 -4.54 21.02 -18.21
CA ARG A 289 -3.60 21.34 -17.13
C ARG A 289 -2.16 21.37 -17.62
N LEU A 290 -1.72 20.37 -18.37
CA LEU A 290 -0.35 20.25 -18.88
C LEU A 290 0.06 21.41 -19.81
N ARG A 291 -0.91 22.08 -20.45
CA ARG A 291 -0.65 23.30 -21.23
C ARG A 291 -0.31 24.50 -20.34
N ARG A 292 -0.90 24.58 -19.14
CA ARG A 292 -0.65 25.63 -18.14
C ARG A 292 0.58 25.31 -17.28
N HIS A 293 0.77 24.02 -16.97
CA HIS A 293 1.83 23.49 -16.12
C HIS A 293 2.61 22.41 -16.87
N PRO A 294 3.58 22.78 -17.73
CA PRO A 294 4.28 21.83 -18.60
C PRO A 294 5.12 20.77 -17.87
N LYS A 295 5.38 20.96 -16.57
CA LYS A 295 6.12 20.03 -15.70
C LYS A 295 5.21 19.24 -14.73
N ASP A 296 3.89 19.26 -14.91
CA ASP A 296 2.99 18.46 -14.08
C ASP A 296 3.10 16.97 -14.44
N THR A 297 3.82 16.22 -13.60
CA THR A 297 4.12 14.79 -13.81
C THR A 297 2.87 13.93 -13.65
N VAL A 298 1.99 14.25 -12.70
CA VAL A 298 0.73 13.54 -12.47
C VAL A 298 -0.21 13.68 -13.66
N ALA A 299 -0.35 14.90 -14.21
CA ALA A 299 -1.15 15.13 -15.41
C ALA A 299 -0.61 14.34 -16.61
N ALA A 300 0.71 14.34 -16.82
CA ALA A 300 1.33 13.55 -17.87
C ALA A 300 1.06 12.04 -17.71
N SER A 301 1.13 11.53 -16.48
CA SER A 301 0.83 10.13 -16.18
C SER A 301 -0.61 9.75 -16.46
N VAL A 302 -1.59 10.58 -16.07
CA VAL A 302 -3.01 10.32 -16.37
C VAL A 302 -3.25 10.24 -17.88
N ILE A 303 -2.60 11.10 -18.67
CA ILE A 303 -2.64 11.02 -20.15
C ILE A 303 -1.96 9.73 -20.63
N GLY A 304 -0.81 9.39 -20.06
CA GLY A 304 -0.08 8.16 -20.34
C GLY A 304 -0.95 6.92 -20.13
N PHE A 305 -1.58 6.79 -18.96
CA PHE A 305 -2.47 5.68 -18.61
C PHE A 305 -3.67 5.59 -19.54
N HIS A 306 -4.25 6.72 -19.93
CA HIS A 306 -5.38 6.75 -20.87
C HIS A 306 -5.04 6.14 -22.23
N VAL A 307 -3.84 6.41 -22.74
CA VAL A 307 -3.34 5.87 -24.01
C VAL A 307 -2.90 4.42 -23.84
N TYR A 308 -2.16 4.14 -22.78
CA TYR A 308 -1.63 2.82 -22.46
C TYR A 308 -2.75 1.77 -22.31
N ARG A 309 -3.81 2.06 -21.55
CA ARG A 309 -4.98 1.17 -21.37
C ARG A 309 -5.81 0.90 -22.64
N ARG A 310 -5.55 1.64 -23.73
CA ARG A 310 -6.18 1.44 -25.05
C ARG A 310 -5.32 0.64 -26.00
N ASP A 311 -4.35 -0.12 -25.48
CA ASP A 311 -3.41 -0.94 -26.25
C ASP A 311 -2.60 -0.09 -27.26
N ARG A 312 -2.33 1.18 -26.93
CA ARG A 312 -1.53 2.11 -27.77
C ARG A 312 -0.13 2.31 -27.18
N LEU A 313 0.58 1.22 -26.92
CA LEU A 313 1.83 1.22 -26.15
C LEU A 313 2.94 2.04 -26.80
N VAL A 314 3.09 1.95 -28.13
CA VAL A 314 4.06 2.75 -28.88
C VAL A 314 3.82 4.24 -28.68
N LEU A 315 2.55 4.68 -28.70
CA LEU A 315 2.19 6.07 -28.48
C LEU A 315 2.42 6.48 -27.03
N ALA A 316 2.06 5.64 -26.05
CA ALA A 316 2.33 5.90 -24.63
C ALA A 316 3.83 6.03 -24.36
N SER A 317 4.66 5.14 -24.92
CA SER A 317 6.12 5.20 -24.85
C SER A 317 6.68 6.47 -25.49
N TRP A 318 6.16 6.87 -26.65
CA TRP A 318 6.54 8.13 -27.29
C TRP A 318 6.16 9.35 -26.45
N LEU A 319 4.95 9.39 -25.91
CA LEU A 319 4.46 10.47 -25.05
C LEU A 319 5.32 10.61 -23.80
N SER A 320 5.61 9.50 -23.11
CA SER A 320 6.50 9.47 -21.93
C SER A 320 7.86 10.08 -22.26
N ARG A 321 8.52 9.63 -23.34
CA ARG A 321 9.82 10.17 -23.75
C ARG A 321 9.76 11.63 -24.12
N ARG A 322 8.72 12.05 -24.86
CA ARG A 322 8.51 13.45 -25.23
C ARG A 322 8.32 14.31 -23.99
N PHE A 323 7.56 13.84 -23.00
CA PHE A 323 7.31 14.54 -21.76
C PHE A 323 8.59 14.68 -20.93
N ARG A 324 9.35 13.59 -20.78
CA ARG A 324 10.62 13.55 -20.05
C ARG A 324 11.64 14.57 -20.53
N ARG A 325 11.64 14.96 -21.81
CA ARG A 325 12.54 16.02 -22.36
C ARG A 325 12.40 17.38 -21.68
N ARG A 326 11.34 17.60 -20.90
CA ARG A 326 11.13 18.84 -20.13
C ARG A 326 11.88 18.86 -18.80
N PHE A 327 12.52 17.75 -18.42
CA PHE A 327 13.16 17.57 -17.12
C PHE A 327 14.65 17.26 -17.28
N THR A 328 15.42 17.68 -16.29
CA THR A 328 16.83 17.31 -16.11
C THR A 328 16.94 15.87 -15.58
N ALA A 329 18.12 15.27 -15.69
CA ALA A 329 18.37 13.94 -15.14
C ALA A 329 18.14 13.87 -13.62
N ALA A 330 18.53 14.92 -12.89
CA ALA A 330 18.35 15.00 -11.44
C ALA A 330 16.87 15.12 -11.03
N GLU A 331 16.06 15.85 -11.81
CA GLU A 331 14.60 15.91 -11.59
C GLU A 331 13.95 14.55 -11.84
N VAL A 332 14.32 13.85 -12.93
CA VAL A 332 13.78 12.52 -13.24
C VAL A 332 14.06 11.51 -12.14
N ALA A 333 15.27 11.51 -11.57
CA ALA A 333 15.65 10.57 -10.50
C ALA A 333 14.85 10.77 -9.20
N ARG A 334 14.29 11.96 -8.98
CA ARG A 334 13.52 12.30 -7.77
C ARG A 334 12.00 12.19 -7.95
N GLU A 335 11.53 12.11 -9.19
CA GLU A 335 10.10 12.13 -9.53
C GLU A 335 9.57 10.72 -9.80
N HIS A 336 8.71 10.23 -8.90
CA HIS A 336 8.15 8.88 -8.93
C HIS A 336 7.52 8.51 -10.29
N GLU A 337 6.64 9.38 -10.78
CA GLU A 337 5.90 9.16 -12.03
C GLU A 337 6.85 9.09 -13.23
N LEU A 338 7.84 9.99 -13.30
CA LEU A 338 8.83 9.96 -14.38
C LEU A 338 9.68 8.69 -14.35
N GLY A 339 10.02 8.22 -13.15
CA GLY A 339 10.70 6.95 -12.93
C GLY A 339 9.92 5.76 -13.47
N LEU A 340 8.65 5.65 -13.09
CA LEU A 340 7.73 4.58 -13.52
C LEU A 340 7.60 4.55 -15.06
N TRP A 341 7.34 5.70 -15.67
CA TRP A 341 7.17 5.79 -17.13
C TRP A 341 8.48 5.70 -17.92
N SER A 342 9.64 5.82 -17.26
CA SER A 342 10.95 5.72 -17.93
C SER A 342 11.23 4.31 -18.46
N MET A 343 10.61 3.31 -17.84
CA MET A 343 10.75 1.90 -18.20
C MET A 343 9.87 1.51 -19.38
N LEU A 344 8.90 2.36 -19.79
CA LEU A 344 8.01 2.05 -20.90
C LEU A 344 8.67 2.31 -22.25
N ARG A 345 9.20 1.26 -22.86
CA ARG A 345 9.84 1.28 -24.18
C ARG A 345 9.21 0.24 -25.09
N ALA A 346 8.27 0.67 -25.90
CA ALA A 346 7.57 -0.18 -26.86
C ALA A 346 7.93 0.12 -28.33
N ASP A 347 8.90 1.01 -28.55
CA ASP A 347 9.34 1.37 -29.90
C ASP A 347 10.18 0.27 -30.54
N ASP A 348 9.94 0.00 -31.83
CA ASP A 348 10.58 -1.12 -32.55
C ASP A 348 12.10 -1.02 -32.58
N ALA A 349 12.62 0.21 -32.68
CA ALA A 349 14.06 0.45 -32.68
C ALA A 349 14.71 -0.01 -31.35
N PHE A 350 14.03 0.22 -30.22
CA PHE A 350 14.50 -0.25 -28.92
C PHE A 350 14.48 -1.77 -28.81
N LEU A 351 13.34 -2.40 -29.12
CA LEU A 351 13.18 -3.86 -29.03
C LEU A 351 14.17 -4.61 -29.93
N ARG A 352 14.43 -4.10 -31.14
CA ARG A 352 15.43 -4.67 -32.06
C ARG A 352 16.87 -4.46 -31.60
N ALA A 353 17.13 -3.41 -30.81
CA ALA A 353 18.44 -3.08 -30.28
C ALA A 353 18.72 -3.69 -28.90
N LEU A 354 17.78 -4.46 -28.34
CA LEU A 354 18.03 -5.20 -27.11
C LEU A 354 19.22 -6.15 -27.31
N PRO A 355 20.15 -6.23 -26.35
CA PRO A 355 21.23 -7.19 -26.43
C PRO A 355 20.66 -8.62 -26.41
N PRO A 356 21.38 -9.61 -26.96
CA PRO A 356 21.02 -11.00 -26.74
C PRO A 356 21.02 -11.31 -25.23
N VAL A 357 20.14 -12.22 -24.81
CA VAL A 357 19.95 -12.52 -23.38
C VAL A 357 21.22 -13.11 -22.75
N GLU A 358 22.07 -13.76 -23.55
CA GLU A 358 23.36 -14.28 -23.13
C GLU A 358 24.27 -13.17 -22.60
N ALA A 359 24.31 -11.99 -23.25
CA ALA A 359 25.07 -10.83 -22.79
C ALA A 359 24.44 -10.17 -21.53
N VAL A 360 23.16 -10.41 -21.24
CA VAL A 360 22.56 -10.05 -19.94
C VAL A 360 23.05 -11.01 -18.87
N LEU A 361 23.00 -12.32 -19.14
CA LEU A 361 23.39 -13.36 -18.20
C LEU A 361 24.86 -13.25 -17.77
N GLU A 362 25.77 -12.92 -18.70
CA GLU A 362 27.19 -12.68 -18.41
C GLU A 362 27.45 -11.56 -17.39
N ARG A 363 26.53 -10.60 -17.27
CA ARG A 363 26.64 -9.45 -16.35
C ARG A 363 25.92 -9.67 -15.02
N MET A 364 25.08 -10.68 -14.93
CA MET A 364 24.40 -11.04 -13.67
C MET A 364 25.32 -11.92 -12.82
N ALA A 365 24.99 -12.02 -11.53
CA ALA A 365 25.58 -13.05 -10.68
C ALA A 365 25.43 -14.43 -11.35
N PRO A 366 26.37 -15.36 -11.18
CA PRO A 366 26.19 -16.70 -11.70
C PRO A 366 24.96 -17.35 -11.06
N LEU A 367 24.20 -18.11 -11.86
CA LEU A 367 23.26 -19.08 -11.32
C LEU A 367 24.08 -20.22 -10.73
N GLU A 368 23.94 -20.48 -9.44
CA GLU A 368 24.60 -21.60 -8.75
C GLU A 368 23.57 -22.69 -8.42
N PRO A 369 23.40 -23.73 -9.25
CA PRO A 369 22.60 -24.90 -8.89
C PRO A 369 23.27 -25.63 -7.73
N ARG A 370 22.57 -25.73 -6.59
CA ARG A 370 23.01 -26.53 -5.45
C ARG A 370 22.54 -27.97 -5.57
N PHE A 371 21.33 -28.13 -6.11
CA PHE A 371 20.74 -29.44 -6.34
C PHE A 371 19.82 -29.38 -7.55
N GLU A 372 19.96 -30.36 -8.45
CA GLU A 372 19.01 -30.54 -9.54
C GLU A 372 17.83 -31.38 -9.08
N PRO A 373 16.60 -31.05 -9.49
CA PRO A 373 15.46 -31.87 -9.14
C PRO A 373 15.63 -33.27 -9.75
N GLN A 374 15.41 -34.32 -8.97
CA GLN A 374 15.44 -35.68 -9.48
C GLN A 374 14.39 -35.87 -10.58
N GLU A 375 14.69 -36.69 -11.59
CA GLU A 375 13.77 -36.93 -12.71
C GLU A 375 12.44 -37.54 -12.20
N SER A 376 11.39 -36.72 -12.16
CA SER A 376 10.02 -37.22 -12.23
C SER A 376 9.56 -37.19 -13.69
N ALA A 377 8.67 -38.13 -14.04
CA ALA A 377 8.21 -38.50 -15.39
C ALA A 377 8.46 -37.44 -16.50
N SER A 378 9.20 -37.85 -17.54
CA SER A 378 9.56 -37.00 -18.70
C SER A 378 8.36 -36.27 -19.31
N GLY A 379 8.49 -34.96 -19.53
CA GLY A 379 7.53 -34.13 -20.27
C GLY A 379 6.54 -33.31 -19.43
N LYS A 380 6.50 -33.47 -18.10
CA LYS A 380 5.69 -32.61 -17.22
C LYS A 380 6.37 -31.26 -16.99
N ALA A 381 5.57 -30.19 -16.89
CA ALA A 381 6.05 -28.86 -16.56
C ALA A 381 6.63 -28.82 -15.13
N ALA A 382 7.72 -28.07 -14.95
CA ALA A 382 8.27 -27.81 -13.63
C ALA A 382 7.67 -26.54 -13.03
N VAL A 383 7.39 -26.56 -11.72
CA VAL A 383 7.01 -25.35 -10.97
C VAL A 383 8.29 -24.62 -10.60
N PHE A 384 8.34 -23.32 -10.87
CA PHE A 384 9.47 -22.45 -10.57
C PHE A 384 9.03 -21.30 -9.67
N LEU A 385 9.76 -21.11 -8.58
CA LEU A 385 9.59 -19.96 -7.70
C LEU A 385 10.95 -19.30 -7.44
N CYS A 386 10.96 -17.98 -7.39
CA CYS A 386 12.15 -17.18 -7.20
C CYS A 386 11.85 -16.01 -6.25
N CYS A 387 12.67 -15.86 -5.23
CA CYS A 387 12.50 -14.84 -4.19
C CYS A 387 13.82 -14.53 -3.48
N ASP A 388 13.84 -13.51 -2.63
CA ASP A 388 14.93 -13.27 -1.68
C ASP A 388 14.73 -14.09 -0.39
N ASP A 389 15.76 -14.09 0.48
CA ASP A 389 15.75 -14.82 1.76
C ASP A 389 14.52 -14.51 2.64
N VAL A 390 14.16 -13.23 2.77
CA VAL A 390 13.08 -12.81 3.69
C VAL A 390 11.75 -13.33 3.18
N TYR A 391 11.51 -13.19 1.88
CA TYR A 391 10.26 -13.59 1.26
C TYR A 391 10.14 -15.12 1.17
N PHE A 392 11.25 -15.83 0.95
CA PHE A 392 11.29 -17.29 1.06
C PHE A 392 10.79 -17.74 2.43
N ARG A 393 11.43 -17.30 3.52
CA ARG A 393 11.08 -17.73 4.88
C ARG A 393 9.64 -17.39 5.26
N ARG A 394 9.12 -16.30 4.71
CA ARG A 394 7.75 -15.85 4.97
C ARG A 394 6.68 -16.63 4.24
N PHE A 395 6.91 -17.01 2.97
CA PHE A 395 5.84 -17.49 2.10
C PHE A 395 6.10 -18.85 1.44
N ALA A 396 7.35 -19.18 1.12
CA ALA A 396 7.66 -20.39 0.37
C ALA A 396 7.23 -21.70 1.06
N PRO A 397 7.34 -21.86 2.40
CA PRO A 397 6.87 -23.07 3.07
C PRO A 397 5.38 -23.36 2.84
N ALA A 398 4.53 -22.33 2.86
CA ALA A 398 3.09 -22.47 2.64
C ALA A 398 2.79 -22.91 1.20
N LEU A 399 3.43 -22.27 0.22
CA LEU A 399 3.29 -22.64 -1.19
C LEU A 399 3.75 -24.08 -1.45
N LEU A 400 4.93 -24.46 -0.95
CA LEU A 400 5.50 -25.79 -1.12
C LEU A 400 4.62 -26.87 -0.47
N GLU A 401 4.10 -26.62 0.73
CA GLU A 401 3.17 -27.55 1.38
C GLU A 401 1.89 -27.74 0.56
N SER A 402 1.27 -26.64 0.12
CA SER A 402 0.06 -26.71 -0.72
C SER A 402 0.27 -27.47 -2.03
N LEU A 403 1.47 -27.39 -2.58
CA LEU A 403 1.87 -28.10 -3.80
C LEU A 403 2.12 -29.59 -3.50
N ALA A 404 2.79 -29.91 -2.39
CA ALA A 404 3.05 -31.28 -1.96
C ALA A 404 1.76 -32.06 -1.66
N GLU A 405 0.76 -31.41 -1.07
CA GLU A 405 -0.55 -32.01 -0.79
C GLU A 405 -1.33 -32.33 -2.07
N ARG A 406 -1.20 -31.52 -3.11
CA ARG A 406 -2.01 -31.62 -4.33
C ARG A 406 -1.33 -32.37 -5.47
N MET A 407 -0.01 -32.31 -5.53
CA MET A 407 0.78 -32.76 -6.68
C MET A 407 2.03 -33.49 -6.22
N THR A 408 1.86 -34.56 -5.46
CA THR A 408 2.97 -35.45 -5.06
C THR A 408 3.80 -35.88 -6.26
N GLY A 409 5.12 -35.73 -6.17
CA GLY A 409 6.09 -36.02 -7.22
C GLY A 409 6.27 -34.91 -8.27
N ALA A 410 5.64 -33.74 -8.09
CA ALA A 410 5.89 -32.61 -8.97
C ALA A 410 7.36 -32.16 -8.93
N THR A 411 7.89 -31.82 -10.09
CA THR A 411 9.21 -31.17 -10.21
C THR A 411 9.08 -29.73 -9.77
N VAL A 412 9.87 -29.33 -8.77
CA VAL A 412 9.87 -27.96 -8.25
C VAL A 412 11.29 -27.45 -8.25
N VAL A 413 11.49 -26.26 -8.78
CA VAL A 413 12.76 -25.55 -8.71
C VAL A 413 12.58 -24.27 -7.91
N VAL A 414 13.38 -24.16 -6.85
CA VAL A 414 13.44 -22.95 -6.05
C VAL A 414 14.73 -22.20 -6.35
N HIS A 415 14.61 -20.92 -6.71
CA HIS A 415 15.75 -20.02 -6.80
C HIS A 415 15.70 -18.99 -5.66
N VAL A 416 16.78 -18.86 -4.90
CA VAL A 416 16.85 -17.86 -3.83
C VAL A 416 18.00 -16.89 -4.04
N VAL A 417 17.68 -15.60 -4.07
CA VAL A 417 18.67 -14.53 -4.16
C VAL A 417 19.21 -14.21 -2.77
N ALA A 418 20.54 -14.33 -2.59
CA ALA A 418 21.27 -14.08 -1.35
C ALA A 418 20.65 -14.82 -0.13
N PRO A 419 20.58 -16.15 -0.14
CA PRO A 419 19.97 -16.93 0.94
C PRO A 419 20.78 -16.87 2.23
N SER A 420 20.09 -16.99 3.36
CA SER A 420 20.70 -17.31 4.65
C SER A 420 20.94 -18.82 4.80
N ALA A 421 21.79 -19.20 5.76
CA ALA A 421 22.00 -20.60 6.12
C ALA A 421 20.70 -21.29 6.59
N GLU A 422 19.78 -20.55 7.23
CA GLU A 422 18.47 -21.04 7.62
C GLU A 422 17.62 -21.44 6.39
N THR A 423 17.61 -20.59 5.37
CA THR A 423 16.92 -20.85 4.10
C THR A 423 17.52 -22.05 3.37
N GLU A 424 18.85 -22.17 3.31
CA GLU A 424 19.49 -23.34 2.69
C GLU A 424 19.15 -24.64 3.44
N GLN A 425 19.12 -24.63 4.78
CA GLN A 425 18.69 -25.78 5.57
C GLN A 425 17.21 -26.12 5.36
N ALA A 426 16.34 -25.12 5.17
CA ALA A 426 14.94 -25.35 4.83
C ALA A 426 14.78 -26.00 3.45
N LEU A 427 15.54 -25.56 2.45
CA LEU A 427 15.56 -26.17 1.11
C LEU A 427 16.06 -27.62 1.14
N ALA A 428 17.11 -27.90 1.93
CA ALA A 428 17.62 -29.26 2.12
C ALA A 428 16.55 -30.18 2.74
N ARG A 429 15.78 -29.69 3.72
CA ARG A 429 14.65 -30.43 4.32
C ARG A 429 13.54 -30.73 3.31
N TRP A 430 13.16 -29.73 2.50
CA TRP A 430 12.14 -29.92 1.45
C TRP A 430 12.55 -30.94 0.40
N ARG A 431 13.85 -31.02 0.09
CA ARG A 431 14.40 -32.05 -0.78
C ARG A 431 14.32 -33.44 -0.16
N GLU A 432 14.56 -33.56 1.15
CA GLU A 432 14.54 -34.84 1.88
C GLU A 432 13.12 -35.34 2.17
N ASP A 433 12.13 -34.45 2.21
CA ASP A 433 10.71 -34.77 2.41
C ASP A 433 10.15 -35.75 1.37
N GLY A 434 10.64 -35.69 0.13
CA GLY A 434 10.33 -36.68 -0.92
C GLY A 434 8.92 -36.60 -1.52
N ARG A 435 8.00 -35.78 -0.97
CA ARG A 435 6.69 -35.53 -1.61
C ARG A 435 6.81 -34.70 -2.87
N LEU A 436 7.88 -33.93 -3.02
CA LEU A 436 8.18 -33.12 -4.20
C LEU A 436 9.59 -33.44 -4.70
N ALA A 437 9.79 -33.42 -6.02
CA ALA A 437 11.12 -33.50 -6.62
C ALA A 437 11.75 -32.08 -6.62
N VAL A 438 12.24 -31.66 -5.46
CA VAL A 438 12.76 -30.30 -5.24
C VAL A 438 14.22 -30.19 -5.68
N GLY A 439 14.47 -29.32 -6.65
CA GLY A 439 15.77 -28.75 -6.98
C GLY A 439 15.87 -27.31 -6.48
N TYR A 440 17.10 -26.83 -6.26
CA TYR A 440 17.28 -25.42 -5.91
C TYR A 440 18.61 -24.85 -6.37
N SER A 441 18.58 -23.54 -6.56
CA SER A 441 19.73 -22.71 -6.94
C SER A 441 19.72 -21.40 -6.18
N VAL A 442 20.88 -20.76 -6.20
CA VAL A 442 21.15 -19.57 -5.43
C VAL A 442 21.99 -18.59 -6.26
N GLU A 443 22.01 -17.33 -5.88
CA GLU A 443 22.87 -16.30 -6.47
C GLU A 443 23.25 -15.23 -5.44
N TRP A 444 24.39 -14.57 -5.64
CA TRP A 444 24.86 -13.46 -4.81
C TRP A 444 25.20 -12.24 -5.67
N PRO A 445 24.19 -11.47 -6.10
CA PRO A 445 24.44 -10.21 -6.82
C PRO A 445 25.17 -9.21 -5.94
N ASP A 446 26.12 -8.48 -6.53
CA ASP A 446 26.71 -7.31 -5.89
C ASP A 446 25.68 -6.18 -5.85
N MET A 447 25.09 -5.99 -4.68
CA MET A 447 24.10 -4.94 -4.42
C MET A 447 24.71 -3.66 -3.85
N THR A 448 26.04 -3.52 -3.89
CA THR A 448 26.73 -2.32 -3.41
C THR A 448 26.21 -1.09 -4.17
N GLY A 449 25.79 -0.07 -3.42
CA GLY A 449 25.23 1.17 -3.99
C GLY A 449 23.81 1.05 -4.54
N TRP A 450 23.13 -0.10 -4.45
CA TRP A 450 21.73 -0.21 -4.87
C TRP A 450 20.79 0.40 -3.85
N THR A 451 19.85 1.20 -4.35
CA THR A 451 18.68 1.70 -3.58
C THR A 451 17.73 0.55 -3.24
N ASP A 452 16.86 0.75 -2.24
CA ASP A 452 15.86 -0.25 -1.84
C ASP A 452 14.90 -0.58 -3.01
N ILE A 453 14.50 0.43 -3.78
CA ILE A 453 13.65 0.24 -4.97
C ILE A 453 14.35 -0.66 -5.99
N LYS A 454 15.64 -0.45 -6.24
CA LYS A 454 16.40 -1.28 -7.18
C LYS A 454 16.52 -2.72 -6.67
N ARG A 455 16.76 -2.93 -5.37
CA ARG A 455 16.81 -4.28 -4.76
C ARG A 455 15.47 -5.01 -4.92
N ILE A 456 14.38 -4.37 -4.51
CA ILE A 456 13.02 -4.94 -4.63
C ILE A 456 12.70 -5.28 -6.09
N THR A 457 13.02 -4.36 -7.01
CA THR A 457 12.78 -4.56 -8.44
C THR A 457 13.63 -5.70 -9.00
N TYR A 458 14.89 -5.81 -8.58
CA TYR A 458 15.75 -6.93 -8.95
C TYR A 458 15.16 -8.26 -8.49
N TYR A 459 14.78 -8.39 -7.22
CA TYR A 459 14.17 -9.62 -6.69
C TYR A 459 12.91 -10.01 -7.46
N ALA A 460 12.03 -9.04 -7.75
CA ALA A 460 10.82 -9.27 -8.53
C ALA A 460 11.09 -9.65 -10.00
N SER A 461 12.21 -9.21 -10.58
CA SER A 461 12.49 -9.38 -12.01
C SER A 461 13.43 -10.55 -12.32
N ALA A 462 14.36 -10.89 -11.40
CA ALA A 462 15.34 -11.95 -11.57
C ALA A 462 14.68 -13.29 -11.91
N ARG A 463 13.47 -13.52 -11.39
CA ARG A 463 12.67 -14.73 -11.65
C ARG A 463 12.52 -15.07 -13.12
N PHE A 464 12.37 -14.10 -14.02
CA PHE A 464 12.15 -14.38 -15.45
C PHE A 464 13.44 -14.73 -16.18
N ILE A 465 14.54 -14.11 -15.76
CA ILE A 465 15.87 -14.43 -16.31
C ILE A 465 16.32 -15.81 -15.82
N ARG A 466 16.06 -16.14 -14.55
CA ARG A 466 16.38 -17.45 -13.98
C ARG A 466 15.43 -18.55 -14.44
N ALA A 467 14.16 -18.23 -14.67
CA ALA A 467 13.20 -19.12 -15.33
C ALA A 467 13.71 -19.56 -16.70
N LEU A 468 14.26 -18.65 -17.51
CA LEU A 468 14.83 -18.99 -18.82
C LEU A 468 15.97 -20.00 -18.71
N GLN A 469 16.92 -19.76 -17.79
CA GLN A 469 18.05 -20.67 -17.60
C GLN A 469 17.60 -22.05 -17.14
N TRP A 470 16.63 -22.12 -16.23
CA TRP A 470 16.09 -23.41 -15.76
C TRP A 470 15.23 -24.12 -16.80
N MET A 471 14.43 -23.38 -17.59
CA MET A 471 13.66 -23.95 -18.70
C MET A 471 14.59 -24.62 -19.73
N ARG A 472 15.67 -23.93 -20.11
CA ARG A 472 16.71 -24.47 -21.00
C ARG A 472 17.48 -25.63 -20.37
N ARG A 473 17.82 -25.54 -19.07
CA ARG A 473 18.57 -26.59 -18.36
C ARG A 473 17.78 -27.89 -18.21
N LEU A 474 16.50 -27.80 -17.88
CA LEU A 474 15.63 -28.97 -17.65
C LEU A 474 14.98 -29.52 -18.93
N ASP A 475 15.14 -28.80 -20.04
CA ASP A 475 14.55 -29.09 -21.35
C ASP A 475 13.04 -29.40 -21.27
N ARG A 476 12.29 -28.59 -20.51
CA ARG A 476 10.85 -28.79 -20.28
C ARG A 476 10.11 -27.48 -19.99
N PRO A 477 8.76 -27.45 -20.12
CA PRO A 477 7.97 -26.27 -19.80
C PRO A 477 8.12 -25.83 -18.33
N LEU A 478 7.92 -24.54 -18.08
CA LEU A 478 8.07 -23.94 -16.76
C LEU A 478 6.82 -23.16 -16.35
N MET A 479 6.34 -23.38 -15.12
CA MET A 479 5.29 -22.60 -14.48
C MET A 479 5.94 -21.68 -13.44
N VAL A 480 6.09 -20.39 -13.75
CA VAL A 480 6.55 -19.41 -12.77
C VAL A 480 5.37 -19.01 -11.89
N ILE A 481 5.51 -19.19 -10.59
CA ILE A 481 4.50 -18.86 -9.58
C ILE A 481 5.12 -17.92 -8.54
N ASP A 482 4.43 -16.83 -8.22
CA ASP A 482 4.81 -15.97 -7.10
C ASP A 482 4.87 -16.78 -5.80
N THR A 483 5.88 -16.48 -4.97
CA THR A 483 6.11 -17.22 -3.72
C THR A 483 4.99 -17.02 -2.70
N ASP A 484 4.25 -15.91 -2.77
CA ASP A 484 3.09 -15.63 -1.94
C ASP A 484 1.79 -16.22 -2.49
N ALA A 485 1.85 -17.33 -3.22
CA ALA A 485 0.69 -18.07 -3.70
C ALA A 485 0.37 -19.32 -2.87
N TRP A 486 -0.85 -19.82 -3.02
CA TRP A 486 -1.30 -21.12 -2.55
C TRP A 486 -1.95 -21.89 -3.69
N ILE A 487 -1.61 -23.16 -3.88
CA ILE A 487 -2.15 -23.98 -4.95
C ILE A 487 -3.56 -24.45 -4.59
N THR A 488 -4.51 -24.28 -5.51
CA THR A 488 -5.93 -24.64 -5.33
C THR A 488 -6.45 -25.64 -6.35
N GLY A 489 -5.85 -25.68 -7.53
CA GLY A 489 -6.27 -26.57 -8.63
C GLY A 489 -5.21 -27.59 -9.01
N ASP A 490 -5.51 -28.35 -10.06
CA ASP A 490 -4.62 -29.33 -10.68
C ASP A 490 -3.76 -28.65 -11.77
N LEU A 491 -2.46 -28.46 -11.52
CA LEU A 491 -1.59 -27.83 -12.52
C LEU A 491 -1.25 -28.77 -13.69
N GLN A 492 -1.46 -30.08 -13.59
CA GLN A 492 -1.33 -30.97 -14.76
C GLN A 492 -2.47 -30.73 -15.76
N ALA A 493 -3.70 -30.47 -15.28
CA ALA A 493 -4.79 -30.04 -16.15
C ALA A 493 -4.46 -28.72 -16.86
N LEU A 494 -3.84 -27.77 -16.15
CA LEU A 494 -3.34 -26.53 -16.75
C LEU A 494 -2.30 -26.78 -17.86
N GLN A 495 -1.39 -27.73 -17.65
CA GLN A 495 -0.43 -28.09 -18.70
C GLN A 495 -1.13 -28.62 -19.97
N ALA A 496 -2.21 -29.39 -19.82
CA ALA A 496 -3.01 -29.85 -20.96
C ALA A 496 -3.70 -28.67 -21.68
N GLU A 497 -4.20 -27.67 -20.95
CA GLU A 497 -4.75 -26.44 -21.55
C GLU A 497 -3.72 -25.61 -22.32
N MET A 498 -2.44 -25.75 -21.96
CA MET A 498 -1.33 -25.09 -22.64
C MET A 498 -0.87 -25.81 -23.92
N ALA A 499 -1.47 -26.95 -24.27
CA ALA A 499 -1.14 -27.66 -25.49
C ALA A 499 -1.33 -26.77 -26.73
N GLY A 500 -0.27 -26.64 -27.54
CA GLY A 500 -0.30 -25.81 -28.75
C GLY A 500 -0.13 -24.31 -28.52
N TYR A 501 0.18 -23.87 -27.29
CA TYR A 501 0.54 -22.49 -26.97
C TYR A 501 2.01 -22.38 -26.59
N ASP A 502 2.59 -21.22 -26.82
CA ASP A 502 3.99 -20.91 -26.51
C ASP A 502 4.12 -20.27 -25.12
N VAL A 503 3.13 -19.45 -24.72
CA VAL A 503 3.10 -18.74 -23.44
C VAL A 503 1.68 -18.70 -22.86
N GLY A 504 1.56 -18.87 -21.54
CA GLY A 504 0.33 -18.69 -20.78
C GLY A 504 0.46 -17.51 -19.82
N LEU A 505 -0.43 -16.52 -19.94
CA LEU A 505 -0.39 -15.29 -19.15
C LEU A 505 -1.70 -15.09 -18.39
N LEU A 506 -1.61 -14.74 -17.10
CA LEU A 506 -2.74 -14.13 -16.42
C LEU A 506 -2.96 -12.73 -16.97
N LEU A 507 -4.23 -12.35 -17.09
CA LEU A 507 -4.65 -11.00 -17.40
C LEU A 507 -5.54 -10.47 -16.29
N ASP A 508 -5.25 -9.25 -15.86
CA ASP A 508 -6.24 -8.48 -15.12
C ASP A 508 -7.32 -8.03 -16.12
N GLY A 509 -8.42 -8.79 -16.19
CA GLY A 509 -9.57 -8.49 -17.04
C GLY A 509 -10.18 -7.12 -16.76
N ARG A 510 -9.88 -6.50 -15.60
CA ARG A 510 -10.38 -5.18 -15.24
C ARG A 510 -9.54 -4.06 -15.88
N ARG A 511 -8.25 -4.30 -16.14
CA ARG A 511 -7.27 -3.32 -16.69
C ARG A 511 -7.24 -1.98 -15.94
N ARG A 512 -7.40 -2.00 -14.62
CA ARG A 512 -7.67 -0.76 -13.86
C ARG A 512 -6.43 -0.11 -13.26
N GLY A 513 -5.33 -0.84 -13.17
CA GLY A 513 -4.05 -0.42 -12.60
C GLY A 513 -3.17 0.42 -13.53
N PRO A 514 -2.00 0.87 -13.05
CA PRO A 514 -1.02 1.62 -13.84
C PRO A 514 -0.27 0.74 -14.85
N SER A 515 -0.06 -0.55 -14.55
CA SER A 515 0.48 -1.54 -15.49
C SER A 515 0.18 -2.99 -15.10
N ARG A 516 -0.97 -3.22 -14.45
CA ARG A 516 -1.37 -4.55 -13.93
C ARG A 516 -2.02 -5.45 -14.99
N GLU A 517 -1.89 -5.13 -16.29
CA GLU A 517 -2.59 -5.86 -17.35
C GLU A 517 -2.19 -7.32 -17.43
N ILE A 518 -0.90 -7.61 -17.19
CA ILE A 518 -0.37 -8.97 -17.06
C ILE A 518 0.09 -9.14 -15.62
N PRO A 519 -0.76 -9.68 -14.72
CA PRO A 519 -0.33 -10.11 -13.41
C PRO A 519 0.66 -11.25 -13.56
N VAL A 520 1.94 -10.90 -13.53
CA VAL A 520 3.04 -11.86 -13.69
C VAL A 520 3.23 -12.78 -12.49
N GLY A 521 2.33 -12.73 -11.49
CA GLY A 521 2.32 -13.66 -10.36
C GLY A 521 2.08 -15.11 -10.77
N PHE A 522 1.55 -15.34 -11.98
CA PHE A 522 1.65 -16.62 -12.65
C PHE A 522 1.95 -16.41 -14.14
N THR A 523 2.91 -17.17 -14.66
CA THR A 523 3.16 -17.29 -16.11
C THR A 523 3.59 -18.71 -16.46
N PHE A 524 3.09 -19.24 -17.57
CA PHE A 524 3.52 -20.51 -18.14
C PHE A 524 4.39 -20.25 -19.37
N TYR A 525 5.56 -20.89 -19.44
CA TYR A 525 6.43 -20.89 -20.60
C TYR A 525 6.55 -22.29 -21.17
N ALA A 526 6.09 -22.48 -22.40
CA ALA A 526 6.35 -23.72 -23.11
C ALA A 526 7.81 -23.75 -23.57
N ASN A 527 8.45 -24.92 -23.52
CA ASN A 527 9.76 -25.12 -24.10
C ASN A 527 9.64 -25.29 -25.63
N THR A 528 9.17 -24.24 -26.30
CA THR A 528 9.07 -24.13 -27.76
C THR A 528 9.96 -22.99 -28.25
N PRO A 529 10.31 -22.91 -29.54
CA PRO A 529 11.03 -21.75 -30.08
C PRO A 529 10.33 -20.42 -29.78
N GLY A 530 8.98 -20.40 -29.78
CA GLY A 530 8.20 -19.21 -29.45
C GLY A 530 8.27 -18.83 -27.96
N GLY A 531 8.20 -19.83 -27.06
CA GLY A 531 8.30 -19.61 -25.61
C GLY A 531 9.71 -19.16 -25.21
N ASP A 532 10.74 -19.79 -25.75
CA ASP A 532 12.14 -19.38 -25.57
C ASP A 532 12.38 -17.96 -26.09
N ARG A 533 11.88 -17.64 -27.29
CA ARG A 533 12.00 -16.30 -27.88
C ARG A 533 11.34 -15.23 -27.01
N PHE A 534 10.12 -15.49 -26.54
CA PHE A 534 9.40 -14.58 -25.66
C PHE A 534 10.19 -14.32 -24.38
N LEU A 535 10.55 -15.38 -23.65
CA LEU A 535 11.20 -15.26 -22.36
C LEU A 535 12.63 -14.69 -22.49
N SER A 536 13.33 -14.98 -23.59
CA SER A 536 14.62 -14.37 -23.92
C SER A 536 14.51 -12.85 -24.14
N LEU A 537 13.48 -12.39 -24.86
CA LEU A 537 13.24 -10.96 -25.06
C LEU A 537 12.83 -10.27 -23.75
N VAL A 538 11.99 -10.92 -22.93
CA VAL A 538 11.64 -10.42 -21.59
C VAL A 538 12.90 -10.29 -20.73
N GLY A 539 13.75 -11.32 -20.68
CA GLY A 539 15.01 -11.29 -19.95
C GLY A 539 15.97 -10.21 -20.46
N SER A 540 16.05 -10.03 -21.78
CA SER A 540 16.86 -9.00 -22.43
C SER A 540 16.38 -7.58 -22.08
N TYR A 541 15.05 -7.38 -22.08
CA TYR A 541 14.41 -6.14 -21.70
C TYR A 541 14.69 -5.80 -20.23
N ILE A 542 14.41 -6.74 -19.32
CA ILE A 542 14.67 -6.58 -17.89
C ILE A 542 16.14 -6.28 -17.65
N GLY A 543 17.03 -7.08 -18.25
CA GLY A 543 18.47 -6.93 -18.14
C GLY A 543 19.01 -5.58 -18.63
N HIS A 544 18.42 -5.01 -19.68
CA HIS A 544 18.74 -3.66 -20.14
C HIS A 544 18.52 -2.63 -19.03
N PHE A 545 17.38 -2.68 -18.34
CA PHE A 545 17.06 -1.72 -17.28
C PHE A 545 17.83 -1.99 -15.98
N LEU A 546 18.02 -3.25 -15.60
CA LEU A 546 18.80 -3.60 -14.40
C LEU A 546 20.27 -3.18 -14.49
N ALA A 547 20.83 -3.12 -15.71
CA ALA A 547 22.18 -2.61 -15.95
C ALA A 547 22.32 -1.09 -15.71
N GLY A 548 21.21 -0.34 -15.68
CA GLY A 548 21.19 1.09 -15.37
C GLY A 548 21.25 1.38 -13.87
N ALA A 549 21.51 2.65 -13.52
CA ALA A 549 21.52 3.10 -12.12
C ALA A 549 20.11 3.19 -11.51
N GLU A 550 19.10 3.54 -12.32
CA GLU A 550 17.73 3.79 -11.87
C GLU A 550 16.75 2.80 -12.51
N VAL A 551 16.03 2.06 -11.67
CA VAL A 551 14.96 1.14 -12.05
C VAL A 551 13.83 1.24 -11.03
N TYR A 552 12.60 0.99 -11.46
CA TYR A 552 11.41 1.14 -10.62
C TYR A 552 10.57 -0.14 -10.60
N TRP A 553 9.70 -0.22 -9.60
CA TRP A 553 8.73 -1.29 -9.45
C TRP A 553 7.84 -1.44 -10.71
N MET A 554 7.39 -2.66 -11.00
CA MET A 554 6.63 -3.09 -12.20
C MET A 554 7.42 -3.27 -13.49
N LEU A 555 8.76 -3.18 -13.47
CA LEU A 555 9.58 -3.50 -14.64
C LEU A 555 9.22 -4.87 -15.23
N ASP A 556 9.02 -5.86 -14.37
CA ASP A 556 8.63 -7.20 -14.74
C ASP A 556 7.33 -7.23 -15.54
N GLN A 557 6.24 -6.64 -15.03
CA GLN A 557 4.95 -6.56 -15.72
C GLN A 557 5.07 -5.84 -17.07
N MET A 558 5.77 -4.69 -17.06
CA MET A 558 5.92 -3.85 -18.23
C MET A 558 6.74 -4.52 -19.34
N ALA A 559 7.79 -5.27 -18.98
CA ALA A 559 8.61 -6.02 -19.93
C ALA A 559 7.77 -7.06 -20.69
N HIS A 560 6.94 -7.83 -19.98
CA HIS A 560 6.08 -8.84 -20.62
C HIS A 560 5.11 -8.20 -21.62
N TYR A 561 4.48 -7.10 -21.23
CA TYR A 561 3.51 -6.46 -22.09
C TYR A 561 4.14 -5.79 -23.31
N ALA A 562 5.27 -5.10 -23.14
CA ALA A 562 6.00 -4.47 -24.24
C ALA A 562 6.54 -5.51 -25.23
N VAL A 563 7.10 -6.63 -24.74
CA VAL A 563 7.59 -7.72 -25.58
C VAL A 563 6.42 -8.41 -26.30
N LEU A 564 5.31 -8.67 -25.62
CA LEU A 564 4.14 -9.28 -26.22
C LEU A 564 3.53 -8.39 -27.31
N ASP A 565 3.36 -7.09 -27.04
CA ASP A 565 2.88 -6.12 -28.02
C ASP A 565 3.78 -6.11 -29.27
N TRP A 566 5.09 -6.06 -29.06
CA TRP A 566 6.05 -6.05 -30.16
C TRP A 566 6.02 -7.34 -30.99
N LEU A 567 5.98 -8.51 -30.36
CA LEU A 567 5.89 -9.80 -31.05
C LEU A 567 4.58 -9.92 -31.83
N ASN A 568 3.44 -9.52 -31.25
CA ASN A 568 2.15 -9.55 -31.97
C ASN A 568 2.18 -8.69 -33.27
N ARG A 569 2.98 -7.63 -33.30
CA ARG A 569 3.14 -6.75 -34.47
C ARG A 569 4.16 -7.25 -35.49
N ASN A 570 5.14 -8.05 -35.09
CA ASN A 570 6.31 -8.38 -35.93
C ASN A 570 6.49 -9.90 -36.15
N GLU A 571 6.42 -10.69 -35.10
CA GLU A 571 6.69 -12.13 -35.07
C GLU A 571 5.71 -12.82 -34.09
N PRO A 572 4.44 -13.03 -34.47
CA PRO A 572 3.41 -13.47 -33.54
C PRO A 572 3.71 -14.85 -32.94
N ILE A 573 3.47 -14.97 -31.64
CA ILE A 573 3.53 -16.22 -30.87
C ILE A 573 2.13 -16.64 -30.43
N ARG A 574 1.94 -17.93 -30.10
CA ARG A 574 0.64 -18.42 -29.61
C ARG A 574 0.54 -18.21 -28.11
N VAL A 575 -0.40 -17.35 -27.69
CA VAL A 575 -0.57 -17.00 -26.27
C VAL A 575 -1.93 -17.47 -25.75
N ARG A 576 -1.90 -18.25 -24.67
CA ARG A 576 -3.08 -18.55 -23.87
C ARG A 576 -3.26 -17.47 -22.81
N ARG A 577 -4.45 -16.89 -22.76
CA ARG A 577 -4.81 -15.85 -21.78
C ARG A 577 -5.75 -16.45 -20.75
N PHE A 578 -5.45 -16.21 -19.49
CA PHE A 578 -6.28 -16.60 -18.35
C PHE A 578 -6.78 -15.34 -17.66
N ASP A 579 -8.01 -15.36 -17.17
CA ASP A 579 -8.54 -14.25 -16.36
C ASP A 579 -8.08 -14.42 -14.90
N PHE A 580 -7.42 -13.40 -14.35
CA PHE A 580 -6.89 -13.42 -12.98
C PHE A 580 -7.98 -13.66 -11.93
N VAL A 581 -9.18 -13.11 -12.12
CA VAL A 581 -10.28 -13.19 -11.15
C VAL A 581 -10.86 -14.61 -11.09
N THR A 582 -10.86 -15.32 -12.21
CA THR A 582 -11.42 -16.67 -12.32
C THR A 582 -10.35 -17.75 -12.47
N PHE A 583 -9.08 -17.45 -12.18
CA PHE A 583 -7.99 -18.42 -12.32
C PHE A 583 -8.07 -19.51 -11.22
N PRO A 584 -8.35 -20.78 -11.56
CA PRO A 584 -8.72 -21.78 -10.55
C PRO A 584 -7.52 -22.48 -9.90
N TYR A 585 -6.30 -22.23 -10.39
CA TYR A 585 -5.13 -23.04 -10.07
C TYR A 585 -4.33 -22.56 -8.87
N CYS A 586 -4.28 -21.24 -8.64
CA CYS A 586 -3.61 -20.65 -7.50
C CYS A 586 -4.32 -19.39 -7.02
N HIS A 587 -4.26 -19.15 -5.71
CA HIS A 587 -4.64 -17.88 -5.08
C HIS A 587 -3.40 -17.18 -4.53
N PHE A 588 -3.38 -15.86 -4.58
CA PHE A 588 -2.28 -15.05 -4.06
C PHE A 588 -2.64 -14.44 -2.71
N VAL A 589 -1.67 -14.35 -1.80
CA VAL A 589 -1.84 -13.77 -0.47
C VAL A 589 -1.98 -12.25 -0.58
N GLY A 590 -3.04 -11.72 0.03
CA GLY A 590 -3.40 -10.29 -0.04
C GLY A 590 -4.34 -9.97 -1.20
N ALA A 591 -5.01 -8.82 -1.14
CA ALA A 591 -5.80 -8.30 -2.26
C ALA A 591 -4.84 -7.76 -3.33
N LYS A 592 -4.31 -8.65 -4.18
CA LYS A 592 -3.56 -8.26 -5.39
C LYS A 592 -4.45 -7.60 -6.43
#